data_AF-K5VE38-F1
#
_entry.id   AF-K5VE38-F1
#
_cell.length_a   1.000
_cell.length_b   1.000
_cell.length_c   1.000
_cell.angle_alpha   90.00
_cell.angle_beta   90.00
_cell.angle_gamma   90.00
#
_symmetry.space_group_name_H-M   'P 1'
#
loop_
_entity.id
_entity.type
_entity.pdbx_description
1 polymer ?
#
loop_
_entity_poly.entity_id
_entity_poly.type
_entity_poly.pdbx_seq_one_letter_code
_entity_poly.pdbx_strand_id
1 'polypeptide(L)' 'SKTYVRKSDYQYQKDFGGFNNFMHSYGLKTWDHDDIQEGKAIIEAFREQDQKD' A
#
# COMPACT_ATOMS: atom_id res chain seq x y z
N SER A 1 -24.77 -8.89 6.04
CA SER A 1 -23.56 -8.86 5.21
C SER A 1 -22.37 -8.56 6.10
N LYS A 2 -21.18 -9.10 5.81
CA LYS A 2 -19.97 -8.57 6.46
C LYS A 2 -19.76 -7.17 5.89
N THR A 3 -19.85 -6.14 6.73
CA THR A 3 -19.53 -4.78 6.31
C THR A 3 -18.04 -4.73 6.00
N TYR A 4 -17.67 -4.31 4.79
CA TYR A 4 -16.27 -4.07 4.46
C TYR A 4 -15.74 -2.90 5.31
N VAL A 5 -14.60 -3.12 5.96
CA VAL A 5 -13.89 -2.09 6.71
C VAL A 5 -12.62 -1.74 5.93
N ARG A 6 -12.54 -0.49 5.44
CA ARG A 6 -11.37 -0.01 4.72
C ARG A 6 -10.13 -0.08 5.62
N LYS A 7 -9.17 -0.94 5.27
CA LYS A 7 -7.87 -1.02 5.94
C LYS A 7 -7.07 0.27 5.70
N SER A 8 -6.28 0.70 6.69
CA SER A 8 -5.32 1.80 6.53
C SER A 8 -4.12 1.38 5.68
N ASP A 9 -3.36 2.34 5.17
CA ASP A 9 -2.15 2.06 4.36
C ASP A 9 -1.11 1.28 5.17
N TYR A 10 -0.98 1.59 6.46
CA TYR A 10 -0.10 0.85 7.37
C TYR A 10 -0.38 -0.66 7.38
N GLN A 11 -1.64 -1.07 7.24
CA GLN A 11 -1.99 -2.49 7.26
C GLN A 11 -1.42 -3.26 6.06
N TYR A 12 -1.14 -2.57 4.94
CA TYR A 12 -0.48 -3.14 3.76
C TYR A 12 1.06 -3.01 3.81
N GLN A 13 1.58 -2.10 4.65
CA GLN A 13 3.00 -1.80 4.75
C GLN A 13 3.69 -2.51 5.93
N LYS A 14 2.95 -2.87 6.98
CA LYS A 14 3.51 -3.36 8.25
C LYS A 14 4.36 -4.62 8.09
N ASP A 15 3.99 -5.50 7.17
CA ASP A 15 4.71 -6.77 6.93
C ASP A 15 6.02 -6.55 6.16
N PHE A 16 6.18 -5.38 5.52
CA PHE A 16 7.45 -4.92 4.96
C PHE A 16 8.34 -4.24 6.02
N GLY A 17 7.82 -3.93 7.21
CA GLY A 17 8.50 -3.09 8.19
C GLY A 17 8.20 -1.59 8.03
N GLY A 18 7.07 -1.25 7.41
CA GLY A 18 6.59 0.12 7.27
C GLY A 18 6.86 0.74 5.89
N PHE A 19 6.46 2.00 5.73
CA PHE A 19 6.44 2.68 4.43
C PHE A 19 7.79 2.66 3.69
N ASN A 20 8.90 2.97 4.36
CA ASN A 20 10.20 3.03 3.68
C ASN A 20 10.62 1.66 3.10
N ASN A 21 10.47 0.59 3.87
CA ASN A 21 10.81 -0.75 3.40
C ASN A 21 9.82 -1.25 2.35
N PHE A 22 8.55 -0.88 2.46
CA PHE A 22 7.57 -1.11 1.40
C PHE A 22 8.01 -0.44 0.09
N MET A 23 8.32 0.86 0.11
CA MET A 23 8.78 1.57 -1.08
C MET A 23 10.04 0.93 -1.67
N HIS A 24 11.02 0.60 -0.82
CA HIS A 24 12.25 -0.06 -1.25
C HIS A 24 12.04 -1.46 -1.86
N SER A 25 11.05 -2.24 -1.39
CA SER A 25 10.78 -3.57 -1.94
C SER A 25 10.23 -3.54 -3.36
N TYR A 26 9.63 -2.40 -3.77
CA TYR A 26 9.17 -2.13 -5.14
C TYR A 26 10.15 -1.28 -5.95
N GLY A 27 11.34 -1.00 -5.43
CA GLY A 27 12.35 -0.17 -6.11
C GLY A 27 12.02 1.32 -6.17
N LEU A 28 11.07 1.78 -5.37
CA LEU A 28 10.57 3.16 -5.33
C LEU A 28 11.37 4.01 -4.34
N LYS A 29 11.62 5.28 -4.69
CA LYS A 29 12.34 6.24 -3.84
C LYS A 29 11.37 7.06 -3.01
N THR A 30 11.64 7.14 -1.71
CA THR A 30 10.78 7.86 -0.74
C THR A 30 10.90 9.39 -0.82
N TRP A 31 11.84 9.91 -1.60
CA TRP A 31 12.04 11.35 -1.83
C TRP A 31 11.58 11.81 -3.21
N ASP A 32 11.19 10.88 -4.08
CA ASP A 32 10.66 11.20 -5.40
C ASP A 32 9.13 11.23 -5.35
N HIS A 33 8.53 12.30 -5.88
CA HIS A 33 7.09 12.48 -5.78
C HIS A 33 6.31 11.45 -6.60
N ASP A 34 6.80 11.13 -7.81
CA ASP A 34 6.11 10.22 -8.71
C ASP A 34 6.18 8.79 -8.16
N ASP A 35 7.34 8.40 -7.60
CA ASP A 35 7.49 7.13 -6.90
C ASP A 35 6.53 7.02 -5.68
N ILE A 36 6.37 8.07 -4.88
CA ILE A 36 5.40 8.09 -3.77
C ILE A 36 3.98 7.84 -4.27
N GLN A 37 3.61 8.43 -5.42
CA GLN A 37 2.29 8.27 -5.99
C GLN A 37 2.08 6.85 -6.53
N GLU A 38 3.11 6.25 -7.15
CA GLU A 38 3.11 4.84 -7.55
C GLU A 38 2.93 3.90 -6.34
N GLY A 39 3.64 4.15 -5.23
CA GLY A 39 3.50 3.39 -4.01
C GLY A 39 2.08 3.43 -3.42
N LYS A 40 1.40 4.58 -3.51
CA LYS A 40 -0.02 4.70 -3.12
C LYS A 40 -0.93 3.93 -4.07
N ALA A 41 -0.65 3.95 -5.38
CA ALA A 41 -1.44 3.22 -6.37
C ALA A 41 -1.38 1.70 -6.14
N ILE A 42 -0.20 1.16 -5.80
CA ILE A 42 -0.03 -0.26 -5.42
C ILE A 42 -0.87 -0.61 -4.18
N ILE A 43 -0.89 0.26 -3.17
CA ILE A 43 -1.71 0.04 -1.96
C ILE A 43 -3.21 0.06 -2.28
N GLU A 44 -3.66 0.97 -3.14
CA GLU A 44 -5.06 0.97 -3.58
C GLU A 44 -5.41 -0.28 -4.38
N ALA A 45 -4.52 -0.80 -5.22
CA ALA A 45 -4.73 -2.06 -5.93
C ALA A 45 -4.92 -3.25 -4.96
N PHE A 46 -4.10 -3.36 -3.90
CA PHE A 46 -4.32 -4.38 -2.86
C PHE A 46 -5.64 -4.20 -2.12
N ARG A 47 -6.04 -2.95 -1.89
CA ARG A 47 -7.30 -2.63 -1.23
C ARG A 47 -8.51 -3.00 -2.07
N GLU A 48 -8.44 -2.80 -3.39
CA GLU A 48 -9.47 -3.23 -4.33
C GLU A 48 -9.58 -4.75 -4.41
N GLN A 49 -8.45 -5.47 -4.34
CA GLN A 49 -8.44 -6.93 -4.30
C GLN A 49 -9.10 -7.47 -3.03
N ASP A 50 -8.74 -6.92 -1.86
CA ASP A 50 -9.38 -7.25 -0.57
C ASP A 50 -10.89 -6.99 -0.53
N GLN A 51 -11.41 -6.08 -1.36
CA GLN A 51 -12.85 -5.79 -1.43
C GLN A 51 -13.63 -6.82 -2.25
N LYS A 52 -12.96 -7.52 -3.16
CA LYS A 52 -13.57 -8.49 -4.09
C LYS A 52 -13.60 -9.91 -3.52
N ASP A 53 -12.78 -10.20 -2.51
CA ASP A 53 -12.70 -11.48 -1.78
C ASP A 53 -13.64 -11.52 -0.55
#